data_AF-A0A7J4AVQ2-F1
#
_entry.id   AF-A0A7J4AVQ2-F1
#
_cell.length_a   1.000
_cell.length_b   1.000
_cell.length_c   1.000
_cell.angle_alpha   90.00
_cell.angle_beta   90.00
_cell.angle_gamma   90.00
#
_symmetry.space_group_name_H-M   'P 1'
#
loop_
_entity.id
_entity.type
_entity.pdbx_description
1 polymer ?
#
loop_
_entity_poly.entity_id
_entity_poly.type
_entity_poly.pdbx_seq_one_letter_code
_entity_poly.pdbx_strand_id
1 'polypeptide(L)'
;MSGNKELAEVLVDFATALESACVNLKRYVLELVNVEDKPLWDPDKIKWEKAQSDKGEYERSEDVDNPEFKALLKDLAGHGGKMNRLGYFYWSFQNGATVG
;
A
#
# COMPACT_ATOMS: atom_id res chain seq x y z
N MET A 1 27.19 -34.78 -4.92
CA MET A 1 27.08 -33.30 -4.96
C MET A 1 26.37 -32.78 -6.20
N SER A 2 26.18 -33.54 -7.30
CA SER A 2 25.49 -33.06 -8.51
C SER A 2 23.96 -32.94 -8.37
N GLY A 3 23.28 -33.92 -7.75
CA GLY A 3 21.81 -33.93 -7.69
C GLY A 3 21.16 -32.77 -6.91
N ASN A 4 21.86 -32.20 -5.91
CA ASN A 4 21.36 -31.02 -5.20
C ASN A 4 21.42 -29.75 -6.06
N LYS A 5 22.33 -29.69 -7.04
CA LYS A 5 22.46 -28.54 -7.94
C LYS A 5 21.37 -28.56 -9.01
N GLU A 6 21.12 -29.73 -9.60
CA GLU A 6 20.03 -29.92 -10.57
C GLU A 6 18.66 -29.62 -9.94
N LEU A 7 18.42 -30.07 -8.70
CA LEU A 7 17.19 -29.72 -7.97
C LEU A 7 17.07 -28.21 -7.72
N ALA A 8 18.17 -27.54 -7.36
CA ALA A 8 18.16 -26.10 -7.15
C ALA A 8 17.87 -25.33 -8.43
N GLU A 9 18.43 -25.76 -9.57
CA GLU A 9 18.15 -25.17 -10.89
C GLU A 9 16.66 -25.28 -11.25
N VAL A 10 16.05 -26.46 -11.06
CA VAL A 10 14.62 -26.65 -11.29
C VAL A 10 13.74 -25.77 -10.39
N LEU A 11 14.13 -25.61 -9.11
CA LEU A 11 13.40 -24.73 -8.18
C LEU A 11 13.51 -23.26 -8.56
N VAL A 12 14.68 -22.82 -9.04
CA VAL A 12 14.89 -21.46 -9.54
C VAL A 12 14.03 -21.23 -10.79
N ASP A 13 14.06 -22.13 -11.76
CA ASP A 13 13.25 -22.01 -12.97
C ASP A 13 11.74 -21.96 -12.66
N PHE A 14 11.28 -22.78 -11.72
CA PHE A 14 9.90 -22.74 -11.23
C PHE A 14 9.55 -21.40 -10.59
N ALA A 15 10.42 -20.89 -9.69
CA ALA A 15 10.18 -19.61 -9.03
C ALA A 15 10.14 -18.45 -10.04
N THR A 16 11.08 -18.41 -10.99
CA THR A 16 11.11 -17.39 -12.06
C THR A 16 9.89 -17.47 -12.96
N ALA A 17 9.40 -18.67 -13.28
CA ALA A 17 8.17 -18.85 -14.04
C ALA A 17 6.95 -18.31 -13.27
N LEU A 18 6.88 -18.57 -11.97
CA LEU A 18 5.80 -18.07 -11.12
C LEU A 18 5.82 -16.54 -11.01
N GLU A 19 7.00 -15.94 -10.80
CA GLU A 19 7.17 -14.48 -10.78
C GLU A 19 6.70 -13.84 -12.10
N SER A 20 7.12 -14.41 -13.23
CA SER A 20 6.72 -13.96 -14.55
C SER A 20 5.21 -14.05 -14.77
N ALA A 21 4.58 -15.14 -14.30
CA ALA A 21 3.14 -15.31 -14.37
C ALA A 21 2.40 -14.27 -13.52
N CYS A 22 2.88 -13.96 -12.31
CA CYS A 22 2.31 -12.93 -11.45
C CYS A 22 2.43 -11.52 -12.08
N VAL A 23 3.57 -11.20 -12.70
CA VAL A 23 3.76 -9.93 -13.42
C VAL A 23 2.75 -9.79 -14.56
N ASN A 24 2.59 -10.84 -15.38
CA ASN A 24 1.63 -10.84 -16.47
C ASN A 24 0.19 -10.72 -15.97
N LEU A 25 -0.18 -11.47 -14.92
CA LEU A 25 -1.50 -11.37 -14.31
C LEU A 25 -1.79 -9.94 -13.81
N LYS A 26 -0.83 -9.32 -13.11
CA LYS A 26 -0.96 -7.93 -12.66
C LYS A 26 -1.24 -7.01 -13.85
N ARG A 27 -0.47 -7.13 -14.93
CA ARG A 27 -0.65 -6.32 -16.15
C ARG A 27 -2.06 -6.50 -16.72
N TYR A 28 -2.51 -7.74 -16.92
CA TYR A 28 -3.84 -8.02 -17.48
C TYR A 28 -4.97 -7.51 -16.59
N VAL A 29 -4.85 -7.66 -15.27
CA VAL A 29 -5.84 -7.12 -14.33
C VAL A 29 -5.90 -5.60 -14.46
N LEU A 30 -4.75 -4.91 -14.44
CA LEU A 30 -4.70 -3.44 -14.58
C LEU A 30 -5.33 -2.97 -15.89
N GLU A 31 -5.04 -3.65 -17.01
CA GLU A 31 -5.66 -3.38 -18.32
C GLU A 31 -7.18 -3.59 -18.29
N LEU A 32 -7.66 -4.69 -17.69
CA LEU A 32 -9.09 -5.00 -17.60
C LEU A 32 -9.87 -4.03 -16.72
N VAL A 33 -9.28 -3.59 -15.60
CA VAL A 33 -9.94 -2.69 -14.64
C VAL A 33 -9.70 -1.21 -14.93
N ASN A 34 -8.90 -0.89 -15.97
CA ASN A 34 -8.46 0.48 -16.30
C ASN A 34 -7.93 1.24 -15.07
N VAL A 35 -7.26 0.52 -14.17
CA VAL A 35 -6.60 1.10 -13.00
C VAL A 35 -5.17 1.36 -13.44
N GLU A 36 -4.77 2.62 -13.55
CA GLU A 36 -3.35 2.97 -13.68
C GLU A 36 -2.60 2.37 -12.49
N ASP A 37 -1.39 1.82 -12.70
CA ASP A 37 -0.48 1.36 -11.63
C ASP A 37 0.12 2.57 -10.87
N LYS A 38 -0.72 3.55 -10.57
CA LYS A 38 -0.37 4.67 -9.71
C LYS A 38 -0.86 4.33 -8.30
N PRO A 39 0.01 4.50 -7.28
CA PRO A 39 -0.46 4.49 -5.90
C PRO A 39 -1.66 5.42 -5.77
N LEU A 40 -2.73 4.97 -5.09
CA LEU A 40 -3.99 5.71 -4.98
C LEU A 40 -3.82 7.12 -4.38
N TRP A 41 -2.74 7.28 -3.61
CA TRP A 41 -2.26 8.52 -2.98
C TRP A 41 -0.80 8.35 -2.55
N ASP A 42 -0.08 9.46 -2.40
CA ASP A 42 1.32 9.54 -1.98
C ASP A 42 1.45 10.17 -0.56
N PRO A 43 1.88 9.42 0.48
CA PRO A 43 1.99 9.92 1.84
C PRO A 43 3.01 11.06 2.00
N ASP A 44 4.08 11.07 1.20
CA ASP A 44 5.17 12.05 1.35
C ASP A 44 4.74 13.47 0.92
N LYS A 45 3.62 13.57 0.20
CA LYS A 45 3.01 14.83 -0.22
C LYS A 45 1.97 15.35 0.78
N ILE A 46 1.60 14.57 1.79
CA ILE A 46 0.64 14.98 2.81
C ILE A 46 1.39 15.69 3.93
N LYS A 47 0.87 16.82 4.40
CA LYS A 47 1.45 17.49 5.56
C LYS A 47 1.10 16.72 6.83
N TRP A 48 2.10 16.10 7.44
CA TRP A 48 1.99 15.39 8.71
C TRP A 48 2.47 16.25 9.89
N GLU A 49 1.77 16.16 11.01
CA GLU A 49 2.07 16.83 12.26
C GLU A 49 2.25 15.80 13.37
N LYS A 50 3.39 15.84 14.06
CA LYS A 50 3.65 14.95 15.19
C LYS A 50 2.64 15.19 16.31
N ALA A 51 2.16 14.11 16.89
CA ALA A 51 1.21 14.08 17.98
C ALA A 51 1.57 12.99 18.99
N GLN A 52 1.04 13.11 20.21
CA GLN A 52 1.26 12.15 21.29
C GLN A 52 -0.06 11.52 21.68
N SER A 53 -0.09 10.20 21.80
CA SER A 53 -1.18 9.44 22.40
C SER A 53 -0.71 8.75 23.67
N ASP A 54 -1.65 8.20 24.44
CA ASP A 54 -1.37 7.32 25.59
C ASP A 54 -0.54 6.08 25.22
N LYS A 55 -0.48 5.74 23.93
CA LYS A 55 0.25 4.58 23.38
C LYS A 55 1.58 4.92 22.72
N GLY A 56 1.95 6.20 22.66
CA GLY A 56 3.18 6.66 22.02
C GLY A 56 2.97 7.81 21.03
N GLU A 57 4.09 8.24 20.45
CA GLU A 57 4.13 9.24 19.37
C GLU A 57 3.48 8.68 18.10
N TYR A 58 2.77 9.55 17.38
CA TYR A 58 2.22 9.27 16.07
C TYR A 58 2.23 10.56 15.24
N GLU A 59 1.83 10.45 13.98
CA GLU A 59 1.66 11.61 13.10
C GLU A 59 0.18 11.74 12.73
N ARG A 60 -0.31 12.96 12.58
CA ARG A 60 -1.67 13.23 12.11
C ARG A 60 -1.67 14.28 11.03
N SER A 61 -2.67 14.23 10.17
CA SER A 61 -2.89 15.24 9.14
C SER A 61 -4.35 15.68 9.09
N GLU A 62 -4.55 16.97 8.85
CA GLU A 62 -5.83 17.63 8.59
C GLU A 62 -5.75 18.43 7.29
N ASP A 63 -4.92 17.97 6.35
CA ASP A 63 -4.60 18.65 5.09
C ASP A 63 -5.75 18.51 4.07
N VAL A 64 -6.95 18.95 4.46
CA VAL A 64 -8.21 18.75 3.75
C VAL A 64 -8.23 19.34 2.34
N ASP A 65 -7.34 20.27 2.02
CA ASP A 65 -7.24 20.88 0.68
C ASP A 65 -6.33 20.09 -0.26
N ASN A 66 -5.50 19.19 0.27
CA ASN A 66 -4.56 18.39 -0.50
C ASN A 66 -5.25 17.21 -1.21
N PRO A 67 -5.08 17.06 -2.54
CA PRO A 67 -5.71 15.97 -3.28
C PRO A 67 -5.26 14.57 -2.82
N GLU A 68 -4.02 14.42 -2.36
CA GLU A 68 -3.48 13.16 -1.86
C GLU A 68 -4.15 12.78 -0.53
N PHE A 69 -4.38 13.76 0.35
CA PHE A 69 -5.11 13.57 1.61
C PHE A 69 -6.57 13.19 1.37
N LYS A 70 -7.25 13.84 0.41
CA LYS A 70 -8.63 13.47 0.02
C LYS A 70 -8.70 12.04 -0.49
N ALA A 71 -7.71 11.61 -1.28
CA ALA A 71 -7.64 10.25 -1.79
C ALA A 71 -7.38 9.24 -0.65
N LEU A 72 -6.51 9.56 0.30
CA LEU A 72 -6.29 8.76 1.52
C LEU A 72 -7.59 8.60 2.34
N LEU A 73 -8.33 9.68 2.59
CA LEU A 73 -9.61 9.62 3.31
C LEU A 73 -10.62 8.70 2.62
N LYS A 74 -10.72 8.79 1.28
CA LYS A 74 -11.62 7.93 0.50
C LYS A 74 -11.21 6.46 0.58
N ASP A 75 -9.90 6.18 0.52
CA ASP A 75 -9.36 4.83 0.61
C ASP A 75 -9.59 4.24 2.01
N LEU A 76 -9.35 5.02 3.07
CA LEU A 76 -9.68 4.65 4.46
C LEU A 76 -11.17 4.35 4.61
N ALA A 77 -12.05 5.20 4.09
CA ALA A 77 -13.50 4.97 4.14
C ALA A 77 -13.90 3.64 3.45
N GLY A 78 -13.26 3.31 2.31
CA GLY A 78 -13.44 2.03 1.62
C GLY A 78 -12.98 0.81 2.42
N HIS A 79 -12.03 0.99 3.35
CA HIS A 79 -11.46 -0.05 4.21
C HIS A 79 -12.01 -0.05 5.65
N GLY A 80 -13.13 0.65 5.91
CA GLY A 80 -13.73 0.71 7.24
C GLY A 80 -12.96 1.57 8.25
N GLY A 81 -12.24 2.59 7.75
CA GLY A 81 -11.57 3.64 8.53
C GLY A 81 -10.13 3.33 8.94
N LYS A 82 -9.55 2.21 8.50
CA LYS A 82 -8.17 1.83 8.84
C LYS A 82 -7.54 0.90 7.82
N MET A 83 -6.23 1.02 7.60
CA MET A 83 -5.49 0.11 6.72
C MET A 83 -3.99 0.09 7.06
N ASN A 84 -3.29 -0.94 6.60
CA ASN A 84 -1.82 -0.97 6.59
C ASN A 84 -1.33 -0.77 5.16
N ARG A 85 -0.40 0.16 4.95
CA ARG A 85 0.21 0.40 3.63
C ARG A 85 1.65 0.88 3.78
N LEU A 86 2.56 0.31 2.98
CA LEU A 86 3.99 0.68 2.97
C LEU A 86 4.67 0.64 4.36
N GLY A 87 4.26 -0.30 5.22
CA GLY A 87 4.81 -0.44 6.57
C GLY A 87 4.22 0.51 7.62
N TYR A 88 3.31 1.40 7.24
CA TYR A 88 2.58 2.29 8.14
C TYR A 88 1.15 1.84 8.35
N PHE A 89 0.61 2.11 9.54
CA PHE A 89 -0.79 1.91 9.87
C PHE A 89 -1.50 3.25 9.84
N TYR A 90 -2.50 3.37 8.96
CA TYR A 90 -3.28 4.58 8.78
C TYR A 90 -4.69 4.39 9.35
N TRP A 91 -5.27 5.41 9.96
CA TRP A 91 -6.64 5.40 10.44
C TRP A 91 -7.32 6.77 10.37
N SER A 92 -8.63 6.79 10.17
CA SER A 92 -9.42 8.03 10.26
C SER A 92 -9.91 8.26 11.69
N PHE A 93 -9.93 9.53 12.11
CA PHE A 93 -10.59 9.94 13.35
C PHE A 93 -12.12 10.00 13.15
N GLN A 94 -12.86 9.97 14.26
CA GLN A 94 -14.34 10.02 14.23
C GLN A 94 -14.90 11.31 13.62
N ASN A 95 -14.11 12.39 13.61
CA ASN A 95 -14.49 13.65 12.96
C ASN A 95 -14.51 13.57 11.43
N GLY A 96 -13.96 12.50 10.82
CA GLY A 96 -13.91 12.28 9.38
C GLY A 96 -13.01 13.22 8.60
N ALA A 97 -12.28 14.11 9.28
CA ALA A 97 -11.44 15.15 8.65
C ALA A 97 -9.98 15.07 9.09
N THR A 98 -9.65 14.22 10.07
CA THR A 98 -8.28 13.96 10.53
C THR A 98 -7.90 12.52 10.22
N VAL A 99 -6.67 12.31 9.77
CA VAL A 99 -6.05 10.98 9.59
C VAL A 99 -4.83 10.87 10.49
N GLY A 100 -4.58 9.67 11.03
CA GLY A 100 -3.33 9.28 11.67
C GLY A 100 -2.66 8.12 10.94
#